data_AF-A0A6B3FZ24-F1
#
_entry.id   AF-A0A6B3FZ24-F1
#
_cell.length_a   1.000
_cell.length_b   1.000
_cell.length_c   1.000
_cell.angle_alpha   90.00
_cell.angle_beta   90.00
_cell.angle_gamma   90.00
#
_symmetry.space_group_name_H-M   'P 1'
#
loop_
_entity.id
_entity.type
_entity.pdbx_description
1 polymer ?
#
loop_
_entity_poly.entity_id
_entity_poly.type
_entity_poly.pdbx_seq_one_letter_code
_entity_poly.pdbx_strand_id
1 'polypeptide(L)'
;MATETLKSDTGAGGTSVIRRVLLDNGALSALVVLVVAMSLLSGDFLTTQNLLNVGVQAAVTAILAFGVTFVIVSAGIDLSVGSVAALSATVLAWSA
;
A
#
# COMPACT_ATOMS: atom_id res chain seq x y z
N MET A 1 -27.68 25.27 -44.49
CA MET A 1 -26.31 24.72 -44.64
C MET A 1 -25.34 25.64 -43.88
N ALA A 2 -25.12 25.57 -42.58
CA ALA A 2 -24.94 24.41 -41.72
C ALA A 2 -25.27 24.81 -40.26
N THR A 3 -26.21 24.09 -39.64
CA THR A 3 -26.59 24.21 -38.22
C THR A 3 -25.97 23.09 -37.38
N GLU A 4 -24.84 22.53 -37.81
CA GLU A 4 -24.15 21.48 -37.06
C GLU A 4 -22.71 21.91 -36.86
N THR A 5 -22.30 22.29 -35.65
CA THR A 5 -20.88 22.15 -35.31
C THR A 5 -20.52 22.11 -33.84
N LEU A 6 -21.39 22.43 -32.89
CA LEU A 6 -21.02 22.32 -31.48
C LEU A 6 -21.66 21.10 -30.82
N LYS A 7 -21.24 19.92 -31.28
CA LYS A 7 -21.25 18.72 -30.43
C LYS A 7 -20.16 18.92 -29.38
N SER A 8 -20.51 19.54 -28.27
CA SER A 8 -19.67 19.54 -27.08
C SER A 8 -19.74 18.13 -26.46
N ASP A 9 -18.73 17.31 -26.70
CA ASP A 9 -18.55 16.03 -26.02
C ASP A 9 -18.19 16.30 -24.54
N THR A 10 -19.20 16.65 -23.73
CA THR A 10 -19.08 16.82 -22.27
C THR A 10 -19.12 15.47 -21.53
N GLY A 11 -18.59 14.40 -22.14
CA GLY A 11 -18.89 13.02 -21.74
C GLY A 11 -17.82 12.24 -20.95
N ALA A 12 -16.68 12.82 -20.55
CA ALA A 12 -15.53 12.01 -20.09
C ALA A 12 -14.88 12.44 -18.74
N GLY A 13 -15.62 13.15 -17.88
CA GLY A 13 -15.08 13.62 -16.59
C GLY A 13 -14.98 12.55 -15.50
N GLY A 14 -15.95 11.62 -15.42
CA GLY A 14 -16.02 10.65 -14.32
C GLY A 14 -15.03 9.49 -14.44
N THR A 15 -14.92 8.90 -15.63
CA THR A 15 -14.04 7.75 -15.87
C THR A 15 -12.57 8.13 -15.81
N SER A 16 -12.22 9.37 -16.16
CA SER A 16 -10.84 9.86 -16.13
C SER A 16 -10.35 10.09 -14.70
N VAL A 17 -11.20 10.57 -13.79
CA VAL A 17 -10.85 10.76 -12.37
C VAL A 17 -10.70 9.43 -11.65
N ILE A 18 -11.64 8.49 -11.83
CA ILE A 18 -11.55 7.15 -11.20
C ILE A 18 -10.30 6.42 -11.70
N ARG A 19 -10.05 6.44 -13.01
CA ARG A 19 -8.85 5.83 -13.61
C ARG A 19 -7.56 6.48 -13.09
N ARG A 20 -7.56 7.79 -12.90
CA ARG A 20 -6.40 8.53 -12.38
C ARG A 20 -6.12 8.20 -10.92
N VAL A 21 -7.14 8.17 -10.06
CA VAL A 21 -6.97 7.76 -8.66
C VAL A 21 -6.52 6.29 -8.54
N LEU A 22 -7.04 5.40 -9.39
CA LEU A 22 -6.60 3.99 -9.42
C LEU A 22 -5.14 3.82 -9.83
N LEU A 23 -4.69 4.55 -10.85
CA LEU A 23 -3.35 4.43 -11.42
C LEU A 23 -2.30 5.21 -10.62
N ASP A 24 -2.62 6.41 -10.14
CA ASP A 24 -1.70 7.26 -9.37
C ASP A 24 -1.45 6.70 -7.96
N ASN A 25 -2.39 5.91 -7.41
CA ASN A 25 -2.26 5.27 -6.09
C ASN A 25 -2.31 3.74 -6.19
N GLY A 26 -1.57 3.15 -7.14
CA GLY A 26 -1.61 1.72 -7.45
C GLY A 26 -1.50 0.78 -6.23
N ALA A 27 -0.65 1.11 -5.25
CA ALA A 27 -0.51 0.29 -4.03
C ALA A 27 -1.76 0.35 -3.14
N LEU A 28 -2.33 1.55 -2.96
CA LEU A 28 -3.51 1.73 -2.11
C LEU A 28 -4.76 1.16 -2.79
N SER A 29 -4.90 1.33 -4.12
CA SER A 29 -5.99 0.73 -4.88
C SER A 29 -5.90 -0.80 -4.87
N ALA A 30 -4.71 -1.38 -5.04
CA ALA A 30 -4.49 -2.83 -4.91
C ALA A 30 -4.83 -3.34 -3.50
N LEU A 31 -4.45 -2.61 -2.44
CA LEU A 31 -4.78 -2.97 -1.06
C LEU A 31 -6.30 -3.02 -0.84
N VAL A 32 -7.05 -2.02 -1.31
CA VAL A 32 -8.52 -1.99 -1.16
C VAL A 32 -9.15 -3.18 -1.89
N VAL A 33 -8.73 -3.45 -3.14
CA VAL A 33 -9.23 -4.59 -3.91
C VAL A 33 -8.92 -5.92 -3.19
N LEU A 34 -7.70 -6.07 -2.66
CA LEU A 34 -7.31 -7.27 -1.92
C LEU A 34 -8.14 -7.47 -0.66
N VAL A 35 -8.38 -6.40 0.12
CA VAL A 35 -9.21 -6.44 1.33
C VAL A 35 -10.62 -6.91 0.98
N VAL A 36 -11.26 -6.31 -0.04
CA VAL A 36 -12.60 -6.70 -0.47
C VAL A 36 -12.62 -8.16 -0.95
N ALA A 37 -11.65 -8.57 -1.76
CA ALA A 37 -11.55 -9.94 -2.25
C ALA A 37 -11.40 -10.94 -1.10
N MET A 38 -10.50 -10.68 -0.15
CA MET A 38 -10.27 -11.59 0.99
C MET A 38 -11.45 -11.62 1.96
N SER A 39 -12.15 -10.51 2.17
CA SER A 39 -13.40 -10.49 2.95
C SER A 39 -14.50 -11.37 2.33
N LEU A 40 -14.52 -11.51 1.01
CA LEU A 40 -15.52 -12.34 0.31
C LEU A 40 -15.09 -13.80 0.19
N LEU A 41 -13.79 -14.05 -0.02
CA LEU A 41 -13.24 -15.39 -0.25
C LEU A 41 -12.94 -16.14 1.06
N SER A 42 -12.75 -15.44 2.18
CA SER A 42 -12.42 -16.04 3.48
C SER A 42 -13.32 -15.51 4.59
N GLY A 43 -14.04 -16.43 5.25
CA GLY A 43 -14.87 -16.10 6.41
C GLY A 43 -14.07 -15.62 7.63
N ASP A 44 -12.78 -15.95 7.70
CA ASP A 44 -11.94 -15.62 8.84
C ASP A 44 -11.23 -14.27 8.70
N PHE A 45 -11.25 -13.65 7.51
CA PHE A 45 -10.44 -12.48 7.22
C PHE A 45 -10.78 -11.26 8.09
N LEU A 46 -12.07 -11.02 8.34
CA LEU A 46 -12.54 -9.90 9.17
C LEU A 46 -12.64 -10.24 10.67
N THR A 47 -12.19 -11.42 11.08
CA THR A 47 -12.18 -11.77 12.51
C THR A 47 -11.21 -10.85 13.27
N THR A 48 -11.56 -10.49 14.51
CA THR A 48 -10.70 -9.64 15.35
C THR A 48 -9.29 -10.21 15.48
N GLN A 49 -9.16 -11.53 15.58
CA GLN A 49 -7.86 -12.19 15.67
C GLN A 49 -7.03 -12.00 14.40
N ASN A 50 -7.62 -12.20 13.21
CA ASN A 50 -6.90 -11.97 11.96
C ASN A 50 -6.54 -10.50 11.75
N LEU A 51 -7.46 -9.58 12.05
CA LEU A 51 -7.21 -8.14 11.97
C LEU A 51 -6.10 -7.69 12.92
N LEU A 52 -6.06 -8.22 14.15
CA LEU A 52 -4.98 -7.97 15.09
C LEU A 52 -3.66 -8.56 14.61
N ASN A 53 -3.65 -9.78 14.08
CA ASN A 53 -2.44 -10.40 13.54
C ASN A 53 -1.84 -9.59 12.39
N VAL A 54 -2.67 -9.20 11.42
CA VAL A 54 -2.25 -8.35 10.29
C VAL A 54 -1.81 -6.97 10.80
N GLY A 55 -2.55 -6.38 11.72
CA GLY A 55 -2.24 -5.06 12.31
C GLY A 55 -0.90 -5.06 13.04
N VAL A 56 -0.62 -6.08 13.86
CA VAL A 56 0.66 -6.24 14.57
C VAL A 56 1.81 -6.44 13.57
N GLN A 57 1.62 -7.27 12.54
CA GLN A 57 2.64 -7.47 11.50
C GLN A 57 2.94 -6.17 10.75
N ALA A 58 1.92 -5.41 10.36
CA ALA A 58 2.07 -4.12 9.71
C ALA A 58 2.72 -3.06 10.63
N ALA A 59 2.40 -3.08 11.93
CA ALA A 59 2.96 -2.16 12.92
C ALA A 59 4.48 -2.31 13.05
N VAL A 60 5.00 -3.55 13.01
CA VAL A 60 6.45 -3.79 13.03
C VAL A 60 7.13 -3.10 11.85
N THR A 61 6.61 -3.25 10.63
CA THR A 61 7.14 -2.58 9.44
C THR A 61 7.01 -1.06 9.54
N ALA A 62 5.88 -0.54 10.03
CA ALA A 62 5.66 0.89 10.18
C ALA A 62 6.66 1.52 11.16
N ILE A 63 6.88 0.91 12.32
CA ILE A 63 7.84 1.38 13.32
C ILE A 63 9.27 1.42 12.74
N LEU A 64 9.67 0.37 12.02
CA LEU A 64 10.97 0.33 11.34
C LEU A 64 11.09 1.43 10.28
N ALA A 65 10.06 1.63 9.47
CA ALA A 65 10.03 2.68 8.44
C ALA A 65 10.15 4.08 9.05
N PHE A 66 9.48 4.35 10.18
CA PHE A 66 9.64 5.60 10.92
C PHE A 66 11.08 5.80 11.40
N GLY A 67 11.70 4.76 11.97
CA GLY A 67 13.09 4.80 12.42
C GLY A 67 14.07 5.13 11.28
N VAL A 68 13.91 4.48 10.13
CA VAL A 68 14.72 4.75 8.93
C VAL A 68 14.50 6.17 8.40
N THR A 69 13.28 6.69 8.45
CA THR A 69 12.97 8.07 8.03
C THR A 69 13.71 9.10 8.89
N PHE A 70 13.75 8.90 10.21
CA PHE A 70 14.46 9.79 11.13
C PHE A 70 15.98 9.80 10.88
N VAL A 71 16.56 8.62 10.60
CA VAL A 71 17.98 8.48 10.24
C VAL A 71 18.31 9.23 8.95
N ILE A 72 17.49 9.05 7.90
CA ILE A 72 17.68 9.72 6.61
C ILE A 72 17.66 11.24 6.77
N VAL A 73 16.68 11.78 7.52
CA VAL A 73 16.55 13.23 7.73
C VAL A 73 17.70 13.79 8.58
N SER A 74 18.25 13.00 9.51
CA SER A 74 19.35 13.41 10.38
C SER A 74 20.72 13.45 9.66
N ALA A 75 20.79 13.12 8.36
CA ALA A 75 22.00 13.06 7.54
C ALA A 75 23.14 12.18 8.10
N GLY A 76 22.87 11.39 9.14
CA GLY A 76 23.74 10.34 9.64
C GLY A 76 23.56 9.11 8.76
N ILE A 77 24.64 8.63 8.15
CA ILE A 77 24.68 7.41 7.32
C ILE A 77 24.55 6.14 8.19
N ASP A 78 23.85 6.21 9.33
CA ASP A 78 23.72 5.09 10.25
C ASP A 78 22.48 4.25 9.90
N LEU A 79 22.60 3.51 8.80
CA LEU A 79 21.64 2.51 8.34
C LEU A 79 21.61 1.23 9.21
N SER A 80 22.13 1.26 10.45
CA SER A 80 22.22 0.09 11.33
C SER A 80 20.88 -0.66 11.52
N VAL A 81 19.75 0.04 11.52
CA VAL A 81 18.42 -0.61 11.62
C VAL A 81 18.15 -1.53 10.42
N GLY A 82 18.58 -1.13 9.22
CA GLY A 82 18.43 -1.91 7.99
C GLY A 82 19.37 -3.13 7.95
N SER A 83 20.63 -2.96 8.36
CA SER A 83 21.60 -4.06 8.39
C SER A 83 21.29 -5.09 9.49
N VAL A 84 20.82 -4.64 10.66
CA VAL A 84 20.35 -5.53 11.74
C VAL A 84 19.13 -6.32 11.27
N ALA A 85 18.13 -5.67 10.67
CA ALA A 85 16.96 -6.37 10.15
C ALA A 85 17.32 -7.44 9.09
N ALA A 86 18.23 -7.11 8.17
CA ALA A 86 18.71 -8.06 7.16
C ALA A 86 19.49 -9.24 7.74
N LEU A 87 20.37 -8.99 8.73
CA LEU A 87 21.11 -10.04 9.41
C LEU A 87 20.15 -10.96 10.20
N SER A 88 19.22 -10.39 10.96
CA SER A 88 18.22 -11.17 11.71
C SER A 88 17.37 -12.04 10.79
N ALA A 89 16.92 -11.51 9.64
CA ALA A 89 16.15 -12.29 8.68
C ALA A 89 16.96 -13.47 8.09
N THR A 90 18.24 -13.25 7.77
CA THR A 90 19.12 -14.30 7.23
C THR A 90 19.37 -15.41 8.26
N VAL A 91 19.63 -15.05 9.52
CA VAL A 91 19.81 -16.02 10.60
C VAL A 91 18.53 -16.81 10.87
N LEU A 92 17.38 -16.14 10.93
CA LEU A 92 16.08 -16.80 11.11
C LEU A 92 15.79 -17.77 9.96
N ALA A 93 16.00 -17.34 8.71
CA ALA A 93 15.80 -18.18 7.52
C ALA A 93 16.75 -19.39 7.46
N TRP A 94 17.95 -19.27 8.03
CA TRP A 94 18.87 -20.40 8.15
C TRP A 94 18.50 -21.36 9.29
N SER A 95 17.91 -20.84 10.38
CA SER A 95 17.53 -21.62 11.55
C SER A 95 16.17 -22.32 11.46
N ALA A 96 15.34 -21.94 10.49
CA ALA A 96 14.01 -22.49 10.21
C ALA A 96 14.08 -23.58 9.14
#